data_AF-A0A8H7EZL6-F1
#
_entry.id   AF-A0A8H7EZL6-F1
#
_cell.length_a   1.000
_cell.length_b   1.000
_cell.length_c   1.000
_cell.angle_alpha   90.00
_cell.angle_beta   90.00
_cell.angle_gamma   90.00
#
_symmetry.space_group_name_H-M   'P 1'
#
loop_
_entity.id
_entity.type
_entity.pdbx_description
1 polymer ?
#
loop_
_entity_poly.entity_id
_entity_poly.type
_entity_poly.pdbx_seq_one_letter_code
_entity_poly.pdbx_strand_id
1 'polypeptide(L)'
;MHSINLLPLLLSVNHWQERTQPSEKYPWYDVDFITNRNSIRHLLRILRNQSSGSYDSRGITKDYSRGNFNNPSYSNPVRIDVELAGNKTILLNRWDSTTFEPITRNSCGFNFENAFTREADAVSALDSVSKDSGRHLRIVSYDFGGLHMVVRSEIDACIPSAPQSSYDGPINEIVPSKSEQESSSSQQITTAFGLNIIPSPNPPTPQSHLIELSTVSTSKTTTFQTWNAKERYPQLFFSQVPNHYLACHTKGLITQVHKRDIHTSPEILFYQPTIQPQFKTLRRLLHMIQMEVIKQSRRFPNVNSFSLVYENGQLSLFERVGERCLPDEAFAMFNV
;
A
#
# COMPACT_ATOMS: atom_id res chain seq x y z
N MET A 1 -9.64 -19.44 -6.64
CA MET A 1 -8.35 -18.70 -6.54
C MET A 1 -8.70 -17.27 -6.16
N HIS A 2 -8.94 -17.04 -4.88
CA HIS A 2 -9.56 -15.80 -4.45
C HIS A 2 -8.48 -14.77 -4.20
N SER A 3 -8.50 -13.69 -4.97
CA SER A 3 -7.96 -12.42 -4.53
C SER A 3 -8.47 -12.21 -3.11
N ILE A 4 -7.59 -12.13 -2.11
CA ILE A 4 -8.00 -11.78 -0.75
C ILE A 4 -8.11 -10.26 -0.74
N ASN A 5 -9.29 -9.89 -1.16
CA ASN A 5 -9.65 -8.70 -1.89
C ASN A 5 -10.31 -7.75 -0.92
N LEU A 6 -9.70 -6.58 -0.70
CA LEU A 6 -10.06 -5.39 0.12
C LEU A 6 -10.88 -5.54 1.43
N LEU A 7 -11.68 -6.56 1.66
CA LEU A 7 -12.47 -6.83 2.85
C LEU A 7 -11.67 -6.78 4.15
N PRO A 8 -10.48 -7.42 4.30
CA PRO A 8 -9.70 -7.25 5.53
C PRO A 8 -9.33 -5.78 5.81
N LEU A 9 -9.15 -4.96 4.77
CA LEU A 9 -8.92 -3.51 4.92
C LEU A 9 -10.18 -2.86 5.51
N LEU A 10 -11.36 -3.07 4.92
CA LEU A 10 -12.62 -2.47 5.38
C LEU A 10 -12.92 -2.86 6.83
N LEU A 11 -12.80 -4.15 7.16
CA LEU A 11 -13.07 -4.66 8.51
C LEU A 11 -12.09 -4.12 9.54
N SER A 12 -10.81 -3.97 9.18
CA SER A 12 -9.80 -3.38 10.07
C SER A 12 -10.11 -1.91 10.37
N VAL A 13 -10.55 -1.15 9.35
CA VAL A 13 -10.92 0.27 9.52
C VAL A 13 -12.19 0.41 10.37
N ASN A 14 -13.23 -0.37 10.10
CA ASN A 14 -14.46 -0.34 10.89
C ASN A 14 -14.20 -0.73 12.35
N HIS A 15 -13.43 -1.79 12.58
CA HIS A 15 -13.08 -2.22 13.94
C HIS A 15 -12.27 -1.14 14.68
N TRP A 16 -11.32 -0.49 14.00
CA TRP A 16 -10.57 0.62 14.59
C TRP A 16 -11.46 1.83 14.91
N GLN A 17 -12.40 2.17 14.01
CA GLN A 17 -13.39 3.21 14.23
C GLN A 17 -14.27 2.88 15.45
N GLU A 18 -14.87 1.69 15.50
CA GLU A 18 -15.69 1.25 16.64
C GLU A 18 -14.93 1.30 17.97
N ARG A 19 -13.64 0.96 17.97
CA ARG A 19 -12.80 1.00 19.17
C ARG A 19 -12.48 2.44 19.62
N THR A 20 -12.32 3.37 18.70
CA THR A 20 -11.83 4.74 19.01
C THR A 20 -12.94 5.78 19.06
N GLN A 21 -14.04 5.56 18.35
CA GLN A 21 -15.20 6.43 18.23
C GLN A 21 -16.48 5.56 18.12
N PRO A 22 -16.90 4.90 19.22
CA PRO A 22 -17.97 3.89 19.18
C PRO A 22 -19.34 4.40 18.72
N SER A 23 -19.59 5.71 18.83
CA SER A 23 -20.84 6.35 18.41
C SER A 23 -20.91 6.66 16.91
N GLU A 24 -19.81 6.50 16.18
CA GLU A 24 -19.70 6.93 14.80
C GLU A 24 -19.24 5.79 13.89
N LYS A 25 -19.94 5.60 12.78
CA LYS A 25 -19.49 4.68 11.72
C LYS A 25 -18.45 5.38 10.85
N TYR A 26 -17.52 4.60 10.29
CA TYR A 26 -16.56 5.16 9.37
C TYR A 26 -17.27 5.65 8.10
N PRO A 27 -17.07 6.91 7.66
CA PRO A 27 -17.85 7.52 6.60
C PRO A 27 -17.37 7.05 5.21
N TRP A 28 -17.59 5.78 4.87
CA TRP A 28 -17.19 5.22 3.59
C TRP A 28 -17.78 5.95 2.39
N TYR A 29 -18.98 6.53 2.55
CA TYR A 29 -19.63 7.34 1.53
C TYR A 29 -18.81 8.57 1.09
N ASP A 30 -17.89 9.05 1.94
CA ASP A 30 -17.02 10.19 1.64
C ASP A 30 -15.70 9.79 0.98
N VAL A 31 -15.36 8.50 0.95
CA VAL A 31 -14.13 7.99 0.33
C VAL A 31 -14.27 7.92 -1.18
N ASP A 32 -13.29 8.44 -1.92
CA ASP A 32 -13.27 8.37 -3.39
C ASP A 32 -12.59 7.11 -3.90
N PHE A 33 -11.49 6.67 -3.26
CA PHE A 33 -10.73 5.49 -3.68
C PHE A 33 -10.33 4.61 -2.50
N ILE A 34 -10.53 3.29 -2.65
CA ILE A 34 -9.97 2.27 -1.77
C ILE A 34 -9.07 1.37 -2.60
N THR A 35 -7.80 1.25 -2.21
CA THR A 35 -6.84 0.49 -3.01
C THR A 35 -5.62 0.00 -2.24
N ASN A 36 -4.77 -0.75 -2.93
CA ASN A 36 -3.42 -1.06 -2.49
C ASN A 36 -2.44 -0.07 -3.15
N ARG A 37 -1.40 0.31 -2.42
CA ARG A 37 -0.36 1.25 -2.89
C ARG A 37 0.25 0.88 -4.25
N ASN A 38 0.39 -0.42 -4.52
CA ASN A 38 0.96 -0.88 -5.80
C ASN A 38 0.05 -0.61 -7.01
N SER A 39 -1.27 -0.59 -6.86
CA SER A 39 -2.19 -0.24 -7.96
C SER A 39 -1.95 1.20 -8.42
N ILE A 40 -1.79 2.13 -7.48
CA ILE A 40 -1.50 3.54 -7.77
C ILE A 40 -0.12 3.69 -8.45
N ARG A 41 0.90 3.01 -7.92
CA ARG A 41 2.24 3.01 -8.53
C ARG A 41 2.23 2.45 -9.95
N HIS A 42 1.37 1.48 -10.23
CA HIS A 42 1.22 0.93 -11.56
C HIS A 42 0.68 1.96 -12.54
N LEU A 43 -0.42 2.65 -12.20
CA LEU A 43 -0.97 3.73 -13.01
C LEU A 43 0.09 4.82 -13.27
N LEU A 44 0.90 5.16 -12.26
CA LEU A 44 2.02 6.08 -12.42
C LEU A 44 3.11 5.56 -13.37
N ARG A 45 3.40 4.24 -13.38
CA ARG A 45 4.33 3.62 -14.34
C ARG A 45 3.82 3.73 -15.77
N ILE A 46 2.54 3.44 -15.99
CA ILE A 46 1.89 3.59 -17.30
C ILE A 46 2.07 5.01 -17.86
N LEU A 47 1.75 6.02 -17.04
CA LEU A 47 1.87 7.43 -17.44
C LEU A 47 3.31 7.84 -17.79
N ARG A 48 4.30 7.28 -17.08
CA ARG A 48 5.72 7.53 -17.38
C ARG A 48 6.16 6.88 -18.69
N ASN A 49 5.74 5.64 -18.94
CA ASN A 49 6.08 4.92 -20.17
C ASN A 49 5.48 5.58 -21.42
N GLN A 50 4.28 6.16 -21.32
CA GLN A 50 3.67 6.94 -22.41
C GLN A 50 4.44 8.24 -22.72
N SER A 51 5.09 8.84 -21.72
CA SER A 51 5.82 10.10 -21.87
C SER A 51 7.22 9.90 -22.47
N SER A 52 7.78 8.69 -22.38
CA SER A 52 9.15 8.37 -22.78
C SER A 52 9.23 7.67 -24.14
N GLY A 53 8.64 8.26 -25.19
CA GLY A 53 8.60 7.73 -26.56
C GLY A 53 9.97 7.39 -27.18
N SER A 54 10.63 6.36 -26.67
CA SER A 54 11.94 5.88 -27.08
C SER A 54 11.75 4.83 -28.16
N TYR A 55 11.52 5.29 -29.39
CA TYR A 55 11.84 4.49 -30.56
C TYR A 55 13.37 4.45 -30.71
N ASP A 56 13.98 3.27 -30.52
CA ASP A 56 15.33 3.02 -31.05
C ASP A 56 15.21 3.09 -32.59
N SER A 57 16.13 3.81 -33.24
CA SER A 57 16.26 3.95 -34.69
C SER A 57 16.46 2.63 -35.47
N ARG A 58 16.55 1.49 -34.78
CA ARG A 58 16.61 0.13 -35.34
C ARG A 58 15.31 -0.67 -35.19
N GLY A 59 14.24 -0.10 -34.62
CA GLY A 59 12.96 -0.79 -34.45
C GLY A 59 12.99 -1.99 -33.50
N ILE A 60 14.11 -2.23 -32.80
CA ILE A 60 14.25 -3.29 -31.81
C ILE A 60 14.01 -2.65 -30.44
N THR A 61 12.85 -2.94 -29.86
CA THR A 61 12.60 -2.65 -28.45
C THR A 61 13.68 -3.34 -27.63
N LYS A 62 14.25 -2.66 -26.61
CA LYS A 62 14.95 -3.41 -25.57
C LYS A 62 13.95 -4.44 -25.07
N ASP A 63 14.28 -5.70 -25.29
CA ASP A 63 13.43 -6.84 -25.04
C ASP A 63 13.17 -6.90 -23.53
N TYR A 64 12.17 -6.16 -23.06
CA TYR A 64 11.51 -6.40 -21.78
C TYR A 64 10.58 -7.60 -21.98
N SER A 65 11.13 -8.72 -22.44
CA SER A 65 10.40 -9.93 -22.87
C SER A 65 9.67 -10.65 -21.72
N ARG A 66 9.67 -10.07 -20.52
CA ARG A 66 8.81 -10.42 -19.40
C ARG A 66 8.30 -9.16 -18.71
N GLY A 67 7.31 -8.51 -19.31
CA GLY A 67 6.56 -7.50 -18.58
C GLY A 67 5.93 -8.14 -17.35
N ASN A 68 5.99 -7.47 -16.21
CA ASN A 68 5.20 -7.84 -15.05
C ASN A 68 4.48 -6.60 -14.53
N PHE A 69 3.62 -6.77 -13.54
CA PHE A 69 2.95 -5.64 -12.91
C PHE A 69 3.93 -4.57 -12.38
N ASN A 70 5.17 -4.94 -12.10
CA ASN A 70 6.20 -4.01 -11.66
C ASN A 70 6.95 -3.28 -12.78
N ASN A 71 6.86 -3.78 -14.01
CA ASN A 71 7.45 -3.23 -15.21
C ASN A 71 6.59 -3.68 -16.41
N PRO A 72 5.51 -2.95 -16.72
CA PRO A 72 4.62 -3.33 -17.82
C PRO A 72 5.41 -3.29 -19.13
N SER A 73 5.55 -4.44 -19.79
CA SER A 73 6.05 -4.51 -21.16
C SER A 73 4.89 -4.31 -22.12
N TYR A 74 5.21 -3.91 -23.35
CA TYR A 74 4.23 -3.89 -24.44
C TYR A 74 3.59 -5.27 -24.70
N SER A 75 4.29 -6.35 -24.34
CA SER A 75 3.92 -7.73 -24.65
C SER A 75 3.08 -8.46 -23.59
N ASN A 76 2.87 -7.89 -22.40
CA ASN A 76 2.07 -8.52 -21.34
C ASN A 76 1.00 -7.54 -20.84
N PRO A 77 -0.30 -7.82 -21.08
CA PRO A 77 -1.36 -6.95 -20.62
C PRO A 77 -1.37 -6.89 -19.10
N VAL A 78 -1.53 -5.69 -18.57
CA VAL A 78 -1.73 -5.49 -17.13
C VAL A 78 -3.16 -5.11 -16.85
N ARG A 79 -3.75 -5.75 -15.84
CA ARG A 79 -5.14 -5.56 -15.44
C ARG A 79 -5.25 -5.07 -14.00
N ILE A 80 -6.07 -4.06 -13.81
CA ILE A 80 -6.55 -3.59 -12.50
C ILE A 80 -8.07 -3.72 -12.53
N ASP A 81 -8.62 -4.51 -11.61
CA ASP A 81 -10.06 -4.61 -11.43
C ASP A 81 -10.57 -3.37 -10.73
N VAL A 82 -11.68 -2.84 -11.25
CA VAL A 82 -12.30 -1.60 -10.79
C VAL A 82 -13.75 -1.88 -10.45
N GLU A 83 -14.19 -1.54 -9.25
CA GLU A 83 -15.60 -1.67 -8.86
C GLU A 83 -16.12 -0.38 -8.26
N LEU A 84 -17.35 -0.03 -8.62
CA LEU A 84 -18.09 1.06 -7.99
C LEU A 84 -18.76 0.53 -6.72
N ALA A 85 -18.48 1.17 -5.59
CA ALA A 85 -19.15 0.96 -4.32
C ALA A 85 -19.92 2.23 -3.91
N GLY A 86 -21.17 2.04 -3.50
CA GLY A 86 -22.08 3.16 -3.26
C GLY A 86 -22.23 4.06 -4.49
N ASN A 87 -22.19 5.37 -4.28
CA ASN A 87 -22.43 6.36 -5.35
C ASN A 87 -21.17 6.90 -6.03
N LYS A 88 -20.00 6.79 -5.37
CA LYS A 88 -18.76 7.41 -5.86
C LYS A 88 -17.47 6.64 -5.59
N THR A 89 -17.47 5.68 -4.66
CA THR A 89 -16.23 5.07 -4.19
C THR A 89 -15.73 4.05 -5.19
N ILE A 90 -14.47 4.18 -5.58
CA ILE A 90 -13.82 3.27 -6.53
C ILE A 90 -12.89 2.32 -5.80
N LEU A 91 -13.18 1.03 -5.93
CA LEU A 91 -12.34 -0.06 -5.43
C LEU A 91 -11.36 -0.44 -6.54
N LEU A 92 -10.06 -0.22 -6.32
CA LEU A 92 -9.02 -0.61 -7.28
C LEU A 92 -8.23 -1.81 -6.74
N ASN A 93 -8.46 -2.97 -7.35
CA ASN A 93 -7.83 -4.22 -6.96
C ASN A 93 -6.86 -4.73 -8.04
N ARG A 94 -5.66 -5.17 -7.63
CA ARG A 94 -4.69 -5.75 -8.56
C ARG A 94 -5.18 -7.12 -8.99
N TRP A 95 -5.19 -7.37 -10.30
CA TRP A 95 -5.38 -8.71 -10.84
C TRP A 95 -4.01 -9.29 -11.20
N ASP A 96 -3.71 -10.48 -10.66
CA ASP A 96 -2.52 -11.24 -11.01
C ASP A 96 -2.91 -12.61 -11.55
N SER A 97 -2.32 -12.99 -12.69
CA SER A 97 -2.47 -14.32 -13.26
C SER A 97 -1.72 -15.40 -12.50
N THR A 98 -0.84 -15.01 -11.56
CA THR A 98 -0.01 -15.91 -10.76
C THR A 98 0.01 -15.48 -9.31
N THR A 99 -0.03 -16.44 -8.40
CA THR A 99 0.04 -16.21 -6.94
C THR A 99 1.48 -16.16 -6.40
N PHE A 100 2.48 -16.27 -7.28
CA PHE A 100 3.89 -16.33 -6.89
C PHE A 100 4.68 -15.28 -7.67
N GLU A 101 5.55 -14.55 -6.99
CA GLU A 101 6.55 -13.73 -7.66
C GLU A 101 7.81 -14.57 -7.92
N PRO A 102 8.30 -14.66 -9.17
CA PRO A 102 9.53 -15.37 -9.45
C PRO A 102 10.68 -14.69 -8.72
N ILE A 103 11.44 -15.47 -7.94
CA ILE A 103 12.64 -14.99 -7.26
C ILE A 103 13.59 -14.41 -8.31
N THR A 104 13.86 -13.12 -8.20
CA THR A 104 14.87 -12.49 -9.04
C THR A 104 16.23 -13.03 -8.63
N ARG A 105 16.92 -13.74 -9.54
CA ARG A 105 18.30 -14.19 -9.29
C ARG A 105 19.14 -12.97 -8.90
N ASN A 106 19.81 -13.04 -7.74
CA ASN A 106 20.61 -11.98 -7.11
C ASN A 106 19.84 -10.90 -6.32
N SER A 107 18.57 -11.11 -5.94
CA SER A 107 17.96 -10.24 -4.93
C SER A 107 18.53 -10.52 -3.53
N CYS A 108 18.82 -9.47 -2.79
CA CYS A 108 19.28 -9.55 -1.40
C CYS A 108 18.25 -8.96 -0.41
N GLY A 109 17.04 -8.63 -0.89
CA GLY A 109 15.99 -7.93 -0.13
C GLY A 109 15.51 -8.73 1.07
N PHE A 110 14.96 -9.92 0.84
CA PHE A 110 14.47 -10.79 1.92
C PHE A 110 15.55 -11.12 2.96
N ASN A 111 16.78 -11.41 2.52
CA ASN A 111 17.88 -11.68 3.45
C ASN A 111 18.31 -10.43 4.22
N PHE A 112 18.20 -9.24 3.63
CA PHE A 112 18.44 -7.98 4.32
C PHE A 112 17.35 -7.72 5.39
N GLU A 113 16.08 -7.91 5.05
CA GLU A 113 14.97 -7.82 6.02
C GLU A 113 15.20 -8.79 7.18
N ASN A 114 15.46 -10.06 6.90
CA ASN A 114 15.68 -11.08 7.94
C ASN A 114 16.92 -10.81 8.81
N ALA A 115 18.01 -10.29 8.24
CA ALA A 115 19.25 -10.08 8.99
C ALA A 115 19.29 -8.77 9.77
N PHE A 116 18.48 -7.77 9.39
CA PHE A 116 18.52 -6.41 9.97
C PHE A 116 17.21 -6.00 10.66
N THR A 117 16.26 -6.92 10.78
CA THR A 117 15.05 -6.74 11.59
C THR A 117 14.97 -7.84 12.65
N ARG A 118 14.13 -7.60 13.65
CA ARG A 118 13.67 -8.61 14.60
C ARG A 118 12.16 -8.49 14.67
N GLU A 119 11.51 -9.58 15.04
CA GLU A 119 10.08 -9.56 15.28
C GLU A 119 9.73 -8.51 16.34
N ALA A 120 8.65 -7.77 16.12
CA ALA A 120 8.18 -6.79 17.10
C ALA A 120 7.51 -7.50 18.27
N ASP A 121 7.74 -7.03 19.51
CA ASP A 121 7.17 -7.65 20.72
C ASP A 121 5.64 -7.73 20.70
N ALA A 122 4.98 -6.80 19.99
CA ALA A 122 3.53 -6.81 19.82
C ALA A 122 3.02 -7.97 18.92
N VAL A 123 3.88 -8.51 18.06
CA VAL A 123 3.58 -9.62 17.14
C VAL A 123 3.85 -10.95 17.82
N SER A 124 4.94 -11.08 18.57
CA SER A 124 5.28 -12.31 19.29
C SER A 124 4.24 -12.72 20.34
N ALA A 125 3.50 -11.76 20.90
CA ALA A 125 2.36 -12.04 21.78
C ALA A 125 1.16 -12.69 21.05
N LEU A 126 0.95 -12.34 19.78
CA LEU A 126 -0.14 -12.85 18.92
C LEU A 126 0.27 -14.14 18.18
N ASP A 127 1.56 -14.31 17.87
CA ASP A 127 2.12 -15.45 17.12
C ASP A 127 2.08 -16.77 17.89
N SER A 128 1.80 -16.72 19.20
CA SER A 128 1.45 -17.92 19.98
C SER A 128 0.19 -18.63 19.46
N VAL A 129 -0.64 -17.95 18.65
CA VAL A 129 -1.87 -18.48 18.03
C VAL A 129 -1.70 -18.77 16.54
N SER A 130 -0.88 -18.02 15.79
CA SER A 130 -0.69 -18.18 14.34
C SER A 130 0.76 -18.55 13.98
N LYS A 131 1.04 -19.83 13.70
CA LYS A 131 2.40 -20.33 13.38
C LYS A 131 2.93 -19.94 11.99
N ASP A 132 2.28 -19.01 11.29
CA ASP A 132 2.64 -18.61 9.92
C ASP A 132 3.01 -17.13 9.89
N SER A 133 4.19 -16.82 9.35
CA SER A 133 4.72 -15.45 9.20
C SER A 133 3.72 -14.55 8.47
N GLY A 134 3.01 -13.71 9.23
CA GLY A 134 2.04 -12.76 8.70
C GLY A 134 2.70 -11.60 7.93
N ARG A 135 2.02 -11.10 6.88
CA ARG A 135 2.38 -9.84 6.23
C ARG A 135 1.89 -8.67 7.07
N HIS A 136 2.74 -7.67 7.28
CA HIS A 136 2.38 -6.47 8.03
C HIS A 136 1.81 -5.40 7.09
N LEU A 137 0.51 -5.17 7.17
CA LEU A 137 -0.21 -4.22 6.32
C LEU A 137 -0.60 -2.97 7.12
N ARG A 138 -0.21 -1.79 6.63
CA ARG A 138 -0.68 -0.50 7.13
C ARG A 138 -1.79 0.03 6.23
N ILE A 139 -2.83 0.57 6.85
CA ILE A 139 -3.91 1.29 6.17
C ILE A 139 -3.79 2.76 6.56
N VAL A 140 -3.80 3.64 5.58
CA VAL A 140 -3.76 5.10 5.77
C VAL A 140 -4.89 5.76 4.99
N SER A 141 -5.44 6.83 5.56
CA SER A 141 -6.37 7.72 4.85
C SER A 141 -5.70 9.07 4.65
N TYR A 142 -5.81 9.65 3.44
CA TYR A 142 -5.23 10.95 3.11
C TYR A 142 -5.91 11.61 1.91
N ASP A 143 -5.76 12.93 1.79
CA ASP A 143 -6.14 13.67 0.58
C ASP A 143 -5.06 13.58 -0.50
N PHE A 144 -5.45 13.25 -1.73
CA PHE A 144 -4.60 13.30 -2.91
C PHE A 144 -5.11 14.28 -3.96
N GLY A 145 -4.95 15.57 -3.66
CA GLY A 145 -5.34 16.64 -4.57
C GLY A 145 -6.86 16.73 -4.70
N GLY A 146 -7.57 16.71 -3.57
CA GLY A 146 -9.03 16.71 -3.49
C GLY A 146 -9.66 15.34 -3.77
N LEU A 147 -8.92 14.25 -3.61
CA LEU A 147 -9.45 12.88 -3.69
C LEU A 147 -9.21 12.21 -2.34
N HIS A 148 -10.26 11.76 -1.68
CA HIS A 148 -10.17 11.06 -0.40
C HIS A 148 -9.74 9.62 -0.64
N MET A 149 -8.50 9.30 -0.28
CA MET A 149 -7.86 8.00 -0.53
C MET A 149 -7.81 7.19 0.75
N VAL A 150 -8.20 5.90 0.67
CA VAL A 150 -7.87 4.89 1.67
C VAL A 150 -6.96 3.86 1.03
N VAL A 151 -5.70 3.80 1.49
CA VAL A 151 -4.65 3.00 0.86
C VAL A 151 -4.05 2.03 1.85
N ARG A 152 -3.95 0.77 1.43
CA ARG A 152 -3.21 -0.27 2.16
C ARG A 152 -1.86 -0.55 1.51
N SER A 153 -0.84 -0.77 2.33
CA SER A 153 0.48 -1.19 1.89
C SER A 153 1.15 -2.11 2.90
N GLU A 154 1.96 -3.02 2.39
CA GLU A 154 2.93 -3.75 3.20
C GLU A 154 4.00 -2.80 3.72
N ILE A 155 4.42 -3.05 4.96
CA ILE A 155 5.47 -2.33 5.68
C ILE A 155 6.53 -3.33 6.11
N ASP A 156 7.80 -3.00 5.87
CA ASP A 156 8.90 -3.93 6.09
C ASP A 156 9.36 -3.95 7.55
N ALA A 157 9.41 -2.78 8.20
CA ALA A 157 9.86 -2.67 9.58
C ALA A 157 9.30 -1.43 10.29
N CYS A 158 9.56 -1.33 11.59
CA CYS A 158 9.34 -0.11 12.35
C CYS A 158 10.48 0.17 13.34
N ILE A 159 10.66 1.44 13.66
CA ILE A 159 11.50 1.87 14.79
C ILE A 159 10.81 1.39 16.08
N PRO A 160 11.53 0.70 17.00
CA PRO A 160 10.95 0.30 18.27
C PRO A 160 10.53 1.54 19.06
N SER A 161 9.33 1.50 19.64
CA SER A 161 8.97 2.51 20.64
C SER A 161 9.89 2.33 21.83
N ALA A 162 10.37 3.43 22.43
CA ALA A 162 11.17 3.32 23.65
C ALA A 162 10.38 2.49 24.68
N PRO A 163 11.02 1.54 25.38
CA PRO A 163 10.34 0.86 26.47
C PRO A 163 9.86 1.94 27.41
N GLN A 164 8.60 1.86 27.86
CA GLN A 164 8.15 2.67 28.98
C GLN A 164 9.06 2.27 30.15
N SER A 165 10.11 3.05 30.38
CA SER A 165 10.88 2.98 31.61
C SER A 165 9.86 3.11 32.72
N SER A 166 9.74 2.08 33.54
CA SER A 166 9.14 2.19 34.86
C SER A 166 9.82 3.37 35.55
N TYR A 167 9.16 4.53 35.49
CA TYR A 167 9.59 5.73 36.17
C TYR A 167 9.45 5.42 37.66
N ASP A 168 10.56 5.04 38.28
CA ASP A 168 10.71 5.07 39.73
C ASP A 168 11.22 6.48 40.06
N GLY A 169 10.28 7.41 40.24
CA GLY A 169 10.53 8.82 40.51
C GLY A 169 9.42 9.39 41.40
N PRO A 170 9.75 10.28 42.36
CA PRO A 170 8.95 10.48 43.55
C PRO A 170 7.66 11.26 43.28
N ILE A 171 6.64 10.83 44.02
CA ILE A 171 5.26 11.30 44.09
C ILE A 171 5.20 12.81 44.32
N ASN A 172 4.58 13.56 43.40
CA ASN A 172 3.62 14.64 43.68
C ASN A 172 3.25 15.40 42.40
N GLU A 173 2.06 15.13 41.86
CA GLU A 173 1.11 16.17 41.43
C GLU A 173 -0.22 15.49 41.01
N ILE A 174 -1.30 15.93 41.65
CA ILE A 174 -2.66 15.38 41.55
C ILE A 174 -3.39 16.13 40.44
N VAL A 175 -3.77 15.46 39.33
CA VAL A 175 -4.90 15.80 38.45
C VAL A 175 -5.45 14.49 37.82
N PRO A 176 -6.79 14.31 37.64
CA PRO A 176 -7.45 13.08 38.06
C PRO A 176 -7.91 12.14 36.93
N SER A 177 -8.34 10.96 37.40
CA SER A 177 -9.24 9.99 36.76
C SER A 177 -8.60 9.00 35.79
N LYS A 178 -7.88 8.03 36.36
CA LYS A 178 -7.85 6.65 35.83
C LYS A 178 -9.29 6.15 35.77
N SER A 179 -9.87 6.11 34.58
CA SER A 179 -10.92 5.14 34.31
C SER A 179 -10.32 3.75 34.49
N GLU A 180 -11.03 2.93 35.24
CA GLU A 180 -10.69 1.54 35.54
C GLU A 180 -10.34 0.83 34.22
N GLN A 181 -9.08 0.42 34.09
CA GLN A 181 -8.69 -0.54 33.08
C GLN A 181 -9.33 -1.86 33.47
N GLU A 182 -10.55 -2.08 32.99
CA GLU A 182 -11.00 -3.44 32.71
C GLU A 182 -9.94 -4.06 31.79
N SER A 183 -9.22 -5.03 32.34
CA SER A 183 -8.38 -5.97 31.61
C SER A 183 -9.27 -6.70 30.60
N SER A 184 -9.49 -6.07 29.44
CA SER A 184 -10.15 -6.71 28.31
C SER A 184 -9.22 -7.80 27.81
N SER A 185 -9.56 -9.04 28.15
CA SER A 185 -9.03 -10.20 27.41
C SER A 185 -9.23 -9.92 25.93
N SER A 186 -8.18 -10.06 25.12
CA SER A 186 -8.20 -9.94 23.66
C SER A 186 -9.07 -11.06 23.07
N GLN A 187 -10.38 -10.96 23.20
CA GLN A 187 -11.33 -11.92 22.66
C GLN A 187 -11.33 -11.77 21.15
N GLN A 188 -11.16 -12.90 20.47
CA GLN A 188 -11.28 -13.00 19.04
C GLN A 188 -12.72 -12.63 18.61
N ILE A 189 -12.84 -11.76 17.63
CA ILE A 189 -14.11 -11.32 17.06
C ILE A 189 -14.30 -12.02 15.72
N THR A 190 -15.31 -12.89 15.62
CA THR A 190 -15.72 -13.45 14.34
C THR A 190 -16.68 -12.50 13.64
N THR A 191 -16.30 -12.05 12.46
CA THR A 191 -17.10 -11.15 11.63
C THR A 191 -18.18 -11.92 10.87
N ALA A 192 -19.25 -11.22 10.44
CA ALA A 192 -20.30 -11.80 9.61
C ALA A 192 -19.79 -12.38 8.27
N PHE A 193 -18.56 -12.02 7.88
CA PHE A 193 -17.90 -12.51 6.66
C PHE A 193 -17.01 -13.73 6.88
N GLY A 194 -17.04 -14.33 8.07
CA GLY A 194 -16.21 -15.50 8.41
C GLY A 194 -14.73 -15.20 8.66
N LEU A 195 -14.34 -13.91 8.70
CA LEU A 195 -13.00 -13.49 9.10
C LEU A 195 -12.91 -13.29 10.61
N ASN A 196 -11.81 -13.72 11.21
CA ASN A 196 -11.52 -13.53 12.62
C ASN A 196 -10.58 -12.34 12.82
N ILE A 197 -11.00 -11.39 13.65
CA ILE A 197 -10.18 -10.26 14.09
C ILE A 197 -9.67 -10.59 15.49
N ILE A 198 -8.36 -10.54 15.68
CA ILE A 198 -7.72 -10.65 17.00
C ILE A 198 -7.22 -9.25 17.35
N PRO A 199 -7.92 -8.50 18.22
CA PRO A 199 -7.51 -7.15 18.56
C PRO A 199 -6.16 -7.16 19.29
N SER A 200 -5.24 -6.29 18.84
CA SER A 200 -4.01 -6.05 19.60
C SER A 200 -4.34 -5.21 20.85
N PRO A 201 -3.81 -5.57 22.02
CA PRO A 201 -3.92 -4.71 23.20
C PRO A 201 -3.10 -3.42 23.04
N ASN A 202 -2.11 -3.42 22.14
CA ASN A 202 -1.22 -2.30 21.90
C ASN A 202 -1.82 -1.31 20.89
N PRO A 203 -1.55 0.00 21.03
CA PRO A 203 -1.89 0.96 19.99
C PRO A 203 -1.14 0.63 18.68
N PRO A 204 -1.68 1.01 17.51
CA PRO A 204 -0.98 0.86 16.25
C PRO A 204 0.36 1.58 16.30
N THR A 205 1.38 0.98 15.68
CA THR A 205 2.68 1.64 15.51
C THR A 205 2.50 3.04 14.92
N PRO A 206 3.12 4.08 15.52
CA PRO A 206 3.05 5.44 15.00
C PRO A 206 3.55 5.53 13.56
N GLN A 207 2.92 6.37 12.75
CA GLN A 207 3.26 6.52 11.32
C GLN A 207 4.73 6.94 11.14
N SER A 208 5.24 7.81 12.02
CA SER A 208 6.63 8.29 12.04
C SER A 208 7.67 7.19 12.26
N HIS A 209 7.27 6.03 12.79
CA HIS A 209 8.17 4.91 13.04
C HIS A 209 8.24 3.91 11.89
N LEU A 210 7.36 4.00 10.89
CA LEU A 210 7.35 3.02 9.80
C LEU A 210 8.59 3.16 8.92
N ILE A 211 9.15 2.02 8.51
CA ILE A 211 10.36 1.93 7.69
C ILE A 211 10.07 1.09 6.44
N GLU A 212 10.51 1.59 5.30
CA GLU A 212 10.67 0.81 4.07
C GLU A 212 12.15 0.44 3.90
N LEU A 213 12.41 -0.85 3.72
CA LEU A 213 13.73 -1.44 3.53
C LEU A 213 14.01 -1.69 2.06
N SER A 214 15.27 -1.57 1.67
CA SER A 214 15.64 -1.91 0.30
C SER A 214 17.14 -2.12 0.13
N THR A 215 17.52 -2.76 -0.97
CA THR A 215 18.94 -2.97 -1.30
C THR A 215 19.32 -2.37 -2.65
N VAL A 216 20.61 -2.09 -2.83
CA VAL A 216 21.23 -1.72 -4.11
C VAL A 216 22.65 -2.31 -4.22
N SER A 217 22.97 -2.90 -5.39
CA SER A 217 24.30 -3.46 -5.64
C SER A 217 25.30 -2.34 -6.00
N THR A 218 26.43 -2.28 -5.31
CA THR A 218 27.52 -1.34 -5.56
C THR A 218 28.52 -1.83 -6.62
N SER A 219 28.41 -3.09 -7.03
CA SER A 219 29.32 -3.72 -7.99
C SER A 219 29.17 -3.22 -9.44
N LYS A 220 28.17 -2.36 -9.71
CA LYS A 220 27.99 -1.71 -11.01
C LYS A 220 28.56 -0.29 -10.92
N THR A 221 29.41 0.06 -11.88
CA THR A 221 30.06 1.36 -12.12
C THR A 221 29.05 2.47 -12.44
N THR A 222 28.04 2.68 -11.59
CA THR A 222 27.19 3.87 -11.63
C THR A 222 27.73 4.83 -10.60
N THR A 223 28.42 5.87 -11.08
CA THR A 223 29.00 7.00 -10.34
C THR A 223 27.98 7.82 -9.55
N PHE A 224 26.70 7.43 -9.55
CA PHE A 224 25.72 7.83 -8.57
C PHE A 224 25.09 6.57 -7.98
N GLN A 225 25.22 6.39 -6.66
CA GLN A 225 24.41 5.49 -5.84
C GLN A 225 22.95 5.97 -5.87
N THR A 226 22.29 5.86 -7.03
CA THR A 226 20.92 6.33 -7.17
C THR A 226 20.03 5.34 -6.42
N TRP A 227 19.32 5.82 -5.40
CA TRP A 227 18.32 5.05 -4.66
C TRP A 227 17.08 4.70 -5.51
N ASN A 228 17.16 4.87 -6.84
CA ASN A 228 16.06 4.71 -7.79
C ASN A 228 14.84 5.56 -7.40
N ALA A 229 15.06 6.88 -7.24
CA ALA A 229 14.06 7.84 -6.79
C ALA A 229 12.72 7.73 -7.53
N LYS A 230 12.76 7.48 -8.84
CA LYS A 230 11.59 7.29 -9.68
C LYS A 230 10.67 6.13 -9.25
N GLU A 231 11.21 5.08 -8.64
CA GLU A 231 10.42 3.94 -8.17
C GLU A 231 10.15 4.00 -6.66
N ARG A 232 11.10 4.54 -5.91
CA ARG A 232 11.08 4.52 -4.45
C ARG A 232 10.34 5.72 -3.86
N TYR A 233 10.46 6.91 -4.42
CA TYR A 233 9.70 8.08 -3.94
C TYR A 233 8.18 7.83 -3.99
N PRO A 234 7.57 7.36 -5.10
CA PRO A 234 6.15 7.03 -5.11
C PRO A 234 5.77 5.93 -4.12
N GLN A 235 6.70 5.01 -3.85
CA GLN A 235 6.50 3.93 -2.89
C GLN A 235 6.33 4.46 -1.47
N LEU A 236 7.23 5.35 -1.04
CA LEU A 236 7.16 6.01 0.26
C LEU A 236 5.98 6.98 0.34
N PHE A 237 5.76 7.78 -0.71
CA PHE A 237 4.71 8.79 -0.74
C PHE A 237 3.31 8.17 -0.63
N PHE A 238 2.97 7.17 -1.45
CA PHE A 238 1.63 6.58 -1.43
C PHE A 238 1.37 5.65 -0.23
N SER A 239 2.42 5.18 0.46
CA SER A 239 2.26 4.47 1.75
C SER A 239 2.31 5.41 2.96
N GLN A 240 2.61 6.70 2.74
CA GLN A 240 2.90 7.68 3.79
C GLN A 240 4.03 7.22 4.74
N VAL A 241 4.97 6.42 4.25
CA VAL A 241 6.08 5.89 5.07
C VAL A 241 7.23 6.90 5.07
N PRO A 242 7.61 7.45 6.24
CA PRO A 242 8.61 8.51 6.29
C PRO A 242 10.03 7.97 6.15
N ASN A 243 10.34 6.81 6.74
CA ASN A 243 11.71 6.32 6.79
C ASN A 243 12.01 5.35 5.64
N HIS A 244 13.14 5.56 4.96
CA HIS A 244 13.67 4.67 3.93
C HIS A 244 15.10 4.26 4.22
N TYR A 245 15.34 2.97 4.47
CA TYR A 245 16.68 2.45 4.74
C TYR A 245 17.19 1.65 3.54
N LEU A 246 18.23 2.17 2.89
CA LEU A 246 18.84 1.57 1.71
C LEU A 246 20.17 0.91 2.07
N ALA A 247 20.22 -0.41 1.98
CA ALA A 247 21.45 -1.17 2.12
C ALA A 247 22.21 -1.27 0.80
N CYS A 248 23.41 -0.73 0.79
CA CYS A 248 24.39 -0.90 -0.27
C CYS A 248 25.11 -2.24 -0.07
N HIS A 249 25.15 -3.09 -1.10
CA HIS A 249 25.77 -4.40 -1.01
C HIS A 249 26.74 -4.69 -2.16
N THR A 250 27.82 -5.41 -1.85
CA THR A 250 28.75 -5.97 -2.85
C THR A 250 28.62 -7.47 -2.83
N LYS A 251 28.13 -8.08 -3.91
CA LYS A 251 27.93 -9.55 -4.00
C LYS A 251 27.12 -10.14 -2.82
N GLY A 252 26.20 -9.33 -2.28
CA GLY A 252 25.31 -9.73 -1.18
C GLY A 252 25.80 -9.38 0.22
N LEU A 253 27.08 -8.99 0.38
CA LEU A 253 27.58 -8.44 1.63
C LEU A 253 27.14 -6.98 1.76
N ILE A 254 26.34 -6.66 2.78
CA ILE A 254 25.97 -5.28 3.10
C ILE A 254 27.21 -4.54 3.60
N THR A 255 27.58 -3.45 2.92
CA THR A 255 28.74 -2.63 3.28
C THR A 255 28.34 -1.31 3.94
N GLN A 256 27.13 -0.83 3.68
CA GLN A 256 26.63 0.44 4.20
C GLN A 256 25.10 0.48 4.20
N VAL A 257 24.49 1.15 5.17
CA VAL A 257 23.05 1.45 5.19
C VAL A 257 22.86 2.96 5.23
N HIS A 258 22.15 3.49 4.22
CA HIS A 258 21.76 4.89 4.18
C HIS A 258 20.33 5.04 4.68
N LYS A 259 20.15 5.83 5.73
CA LYS A 259 18.83 6.17 6.27
C LYS A 259 18.38 7.49 5.66
N ARG A 260 17.15 7.52 5.18
CA ARG A 260 16.49 8.71 4.64
C ARG A 260 15.15 8.89 5.31
N ASP A 261 14.74 10.14 5.37
CA ASP A 261 13.42 10.58 5.76
C ASP A 261 12.80 11.37 4.58
N ILE A 262 11.55 11.05 4.24
CA ILE A 262 10.86 11.57 3.05
C ILE A 262 10.67 13.09 3.11
N HIS A 263 10.67 13.69 4.30
CA HIS A 263 10.39 15.11 4.50
C HIS A 263 11.65 15.95 4.65
N THR A 264 12.78 15.35 5.03
CA THR A 264 13.98 16.10 5.44
C THR A 264 15.24 15.75 4.66
N SER A 265 15.31 14.57 4.01
CA SER A 265 16.53 14.17 3.31
C SER A 265 16.75 14.97 2.02
N PRO A 266 17.92 15.60 1.80
CA PRO A 266 18.17 16.47 0.66
C PRO A 266 17.89 15.83 -0.71
N GLU A 267 18.24 14.56 -0.89
CA GLU A 267 18.00 13.83 -2.14
C GLU A 267 16.51 13.58 -2.41
N ILE A 268 15.67 13.53 -1.36
CA ILE A 268 14.22 13.41 -1.50
C ILE A 268 13.64 14.77 -1.89
N LEU A 269 14.02 15.82 -1.15
CA LEU A 269 13.57 17.19 -1.39
C LEU A 269 13.96 17.68 -2.78
N PHE A 270 15.15 17.27 -3.26
CA PHE A 270 15.58 17.54 -4.63
C PHE A 270 14.70 16.86 -5.68
N TYR A 271 14.27 15.61 -5.42
CA TYR A 271 13.49 14.82 -6.38
C TYR A 271 11.99 15.18 -6.40
N GLN A 272 11.43 15.62 -5.26
CA GLN A 272 10.01 15.89 -5.11
C GLN A 272 9.45 16.84 -6.21
N PRO A 273 10.06 18.00 -6.51
CA PRO A 273 9.58 18.87 -7.59
C PRO A 273 9.58 18.20 -8.97
N THR A 274 10.52 17.29 -9.23
CA THR A 274 10.65 16.60 -10.52
C THR A 274 9.50 15.64 -10.81
N ILE A 275 8.90 15.02 -9.79
CA ILE A 275 7.81 14.06 -9.94
C ILE A 275 6.40 14.67 -9.81
N GLN A 276 6.30 15.90 -9.32
CA GLN A 276 5.02 16.59 -9.12
C GLN A 276 4.14 16.68 -10.37
N PRO A 277 4.67 16.98 -11.59
CA PRO A 277 3.85 16.98 -12.80
C PRO A 277 3.17 15.63 -13.06
N GLN A 278 3.88 14.52 -12.84
CA GLN A 278 3.35 13.17 -13.03
C GLN A 278 2.30 12.83 -11.97
N PHE A 279 2.44 13.33 -10.73
CA PHE A 279 1.41 13.17 -9.69
C PHE A 279 0.13 13.95 -10.06
N LYS A 280 0.26 15.15 -10.61
CA LYS A 280 -0.91 15.91 -11.12
C LYS A 280 -1.61 15.15 -12.26
N THR A 281 -0.85 14.56 -13.17
CA THR A 281 -1.41 13.71 -14.25
C THR A 281 -2.08 12.46 -13.68
N LEU A 282 -1.47 11.78 -12.70
CA LEU A 282 -2.06 10.63 -12.03
C LEU A 282 -3.37 11.00 -11.33
N ARG A 283 -3.42 12.13 -10.62
CA ARG A 283 -4.66 12.63 -10.00
C ARG A 283 -5.76 12.81 -11.04
N ARG A 284 -5.45 13.44 -12.18
CA ARG A 284 -6.42 13.63 -13.27
C ARG A 284 -6.90 12.28 -13.82
N LEU A 285 -5.99 11.32 -14.01
CA LEU A 285 -6.33 9.97 -14.45
C LEU A 285 -7.28 9.27 -13.46
N LEU A 286 -6.98 9.32 -12.16
CA LEU A 286 -7.86 8.76 -11.13
C LEU A 286 -9.26 9.40 -11.21
N HIS A 287 -9.34 10.73 -11.26
CA HIS A 287 -10.62 11.41 -11.39
C HIS A 287 -11.38 11.00 -12.67
N MET A 288 -10.68 10.87 -13.81
CA MET A 288 -11.29 10.39 -15.06
C MET A 288 -11.83 8.96 -14.93
N ILE A 289 -11.09 8.06 -14.28
CA ILE A 289 -11.52 6.68 -14.02
C ILE A 289 -12.81 6.69 -13.19
N GLN A 290 -12.85 7.45 -12.09
CA GLN A 290 -14.04 7.56 -11.23
C GLN A 290 -15.24 8.08 -12.02
N MET A 291 -15.07 9.18 -12.75
CA MET A 291 -16.16 9.78 -13.52
C MET A 291 -16.69 8.85 -14.62
N GLU A 292 -15.81 8.16 -15.33
CA GLU A 292 -16.24 7.24 -16.39
C GLU A 292 -16.94 6.00 -15.81
N VAL A 293 -16.44 5.44 -14.70
CA VAL A 293 -17.09 4.31 -14.01
C VAL A 293 -18.49 4.72 -13.53
N ILE A 294 -18.63 5.85 -12.84
CA ILE A 294 -19.95 6.35 -12.37
C ILE A 294 -20.90 6.56 -13.55
N LYS A 295 -20.42 7.16 -14.65
CA LYS A 295 -21.21 7.40 -15.85
C LYS A 295 -21.71 6.11 -16.47
N GLN A 296 -20.86 5.08 -16.59
CA GLN A 296 -21.24 3.79 -17.15
C GLN A 296 -22.24 3.06 -16.24
N SER A 297 -22.03 3.05 -14.92
CA SER A 297 -22.95 2.43 -13.96
C SER A 297 -24.33 3.11 -13.91
N ARG A 298 -24.39 4.44 -14.12
CA ARG A 298 -25.68 5.15 -14.26
C ARG A 298 -26.40 4.83 -15.56
N ARG A 299 -25.65 4.60 -16.65
CA ARG A 299 -26.21 4.27 -17.95
C ARG A 299 -26.72 2.82 -18.00
N PHE A 300 -26.06 1.91 -17.28
CA PHE A 300 -26.37 0.49 -17.24
C PHE A 300 -26.48 0.02 -15.77
N PRO A 301 -27.71 -0.03 -15.20
CA PRO A 301 -27.94 -0.23 -13.76
C PRO A 301 -27.37 -1.52 -13.13
N ASN A 302 -26.91 -2.46 -13.94
CA ASN A 302 -26.32 -3.72 -13.50
C ASN A 302 -24.79 -3.80 -13.73
N VAL A 303 -24.17 -2.71 -14.20
CA VAL A 303 -22.75 -2.67 -14.58
C VAL A 303 -21.97 -1.84 -13.57
N ASN A 304 -21.45 -2.52 -12.55
CA ASN A 304 -20.67 -1.89 -11.47
C ASN A 304 -19.24 -2.43 -11.37
N SER A 305 -18.88 -3.36 -12.25
CA SER A 305 -17.58 -4.04 -12.29
C SER A 305 -16.91 -3.82 -13.63
N PHE A 306 -15.66 -3.39 -13.58
CA PHE A 306 -14.85 -3.06 -14.74
C PHE A 306 -13.43 -3.64 -14.60
N SER A 307 -12.70 -3.61 -15.70
CA SER A 307 -11.26 -3.86 -15.77
C SER A 307 -10.58 -2.71 -16.49
N LEU A 308 -9.60 -2.09 -15.84
CA LEU A 308 -8.62 -1.25 -16.51
C LEU A 308 -7.52 -2.16 -17.06
N VAL A 309 -7.38 -2.20 -18.39
CA VAL A 309 -6.39 -3.01 -19.08
C VAL A 309 -5.42 -2.10 -19.81
N TYR A 310 -4.13 -2.24 -19.50
CA TYR A 310 -3.05 -1.62 -20.24
C TYR A 310 -2.44 -2.64 -21.20
N GLU A 311 -2.62 -2.40 -22.49
CA GLU A 311 -2.12 -3.25 -23.57
C GLU A 311 -1.77 -2.38 -24.78
N ASN A 312 -0.68 -2.71 -25.49
CA ASN A 312 -0.25 -2.01 -26.71
C ASN A 312 -0.12 -0.48 -26.54
N GLY A 313 0.28 0.00 -25.36
CA GLY A 313 0.43 1.43 -25.08
C GLY A 313 -0.85 2.17 -24.70
N GLN A 314 -2.01 1.50 -24.75
CA GLN A 314 -3.32 2.07 -24.46
C GLN A 314 -3.85 1.54 -23.12
N LEU A 315 -4.41 2.45 -22.32
CA LEU A 315 -5.17 2.10 -21.12
C LEU A 315 -6.66 2.19 -21.45
N SER A 316 -7.36 1.06 -21.39
CA SER A 316 -8.76 0.93 -21.77
C SER A 316 -9.59 0.39 -20.61
N LEU A 317 -10.84 0.85 -20.50
CA LEU A 317 -11.81 0.39 -19.49
C LEU A 317 -12.80 -0.57 -20.16
N PHE A 318 -12.90 -1.79 -19.62
CA PHE A 318 -13.83 -2.81 -20.09
C PHE A 318 -14.82 -3.15 -18.99
N GLU A 319 -16.08 -3.38 -19.35
CA GLU A 319 -17.03 -4.05 -18.44
C GLU A 319 -16.47 -5.43 -18.07
N ARG A 320 -16.66 -5.82 -16.80
CA ARG A 320 -16.19 -7.10 -16.29
C ARG A 320 -17.35 -7.91 -15.74
N VAL A 321 -17.40 -9.16 -16.16
CA VAL A 321 -18.27 -10.21 -15.59
C VAL A 321 -17.43 -11.13 -14.71
N GLY A 322 -17.94 -11.54 -13.55
CA GLY A 322 -17.29 -12.51 -12.66
C GLY A 322 -17.31 -12.12 -11.19
N GLU A 323 -16.46 -12.78 -10.39
CA GLU A 323 -16.35 -12.55 -8.94
C GLU A 323 -16.03 -11.09 -8.61
N ARG A 324 -16.73 -10.56 -7.60
CA ARG A 324 -16.53 -9.21 -7.09
C ARG A 324 -15.37 -9.13 -6.11
N CYS A 325 -14.98 -7.90 -5.83
CA CYS A 325 -13.85 -7.59 -4.99
C CYS A 325 -14.16 -7.60 -3.50
N LEU A 326 -15.44 -7.55 -3.19
CA LEU A 326 -15.99 -7.74 -1.86
C LEU A 326 -17.22 -8.66 -2.00
N PRO A 327 -17.60 -9.39 -0.93
CA PRO A 327 -18.92 -9.99 -0.84
C PRO A 327 -20.03 -8.93 -1.01
N ASP A 328 -21.20 -9.32 -1.53
CA ASP A 328 -22.28 -8.37 -1.83
C ASP A 328 -22.76 -7.63 -0.57
N GLU A 329 -22.76 -8.30 0.59
CA GLU A 329 -23.15 -7.71 1.87
C GLU A 329 -22.17 -6.61 2.32
N ALA A 330 -20.89 -6.68 1.92
CA ALA A 330 -19.91 -5.67 2.27
C ALA A 330 -20.12 -4.36 1.47
N PHE A 331 -20.81 -4.39 0.33
CA PHE A 331 -21.16 -3.17 -0.39
C PHE A 331 -22.18 -2.31 0.36
N ALA A 332 -22.95 -2.88 1.30
CA ALA A 332 -23.85 -2.11 2.14
C ALA A 332 -23.12 -1.09 3.03
N MET A 333 -21.82 -1.27 3.30
CA MET A 333 -21.01 -0.33 4.09
C MET A 333 -20.88 1.04 3.44
N PHE A 334 -21.13 1.16 2.13
CA PHE A 334 -20.98 2.39 1.35
C PHE A 334 -22.30 3.16 1.15
N ASN A 335 -23.41 2.62 1.65
CA ASN A 335 -24.76 3.20 1.49
C ASN A 335 -25.19 4.04 2.71
N VAL A 336 -24.38 4.07 3.77
CA VAL A 336 -24.67 4.71 5.05
C VAL A 336 -23.86 5.98 5.18
#